data_AF-A0A821JPD3-F1
#
_entry.id   AF-A0A821JPD3-F1
#
_cell.length_a   1.000
_cell.length_b   1.000
_cell.length_c   1.000
_cell.angle_alpha   90.00
_cell.angle_beta   90.00
_cell.angle_gamma   90.00
#
_symmetry.space_group_name_H-M   'P 1'
#
loop_
_entity.id
_entity.type
_entity.pdbx_description
1 polymer ?
#
loop_
_entity_poly.entity_id
_entity_poly.type
_entity_poly.pdbx_seq_one_letter_code
_entity_poly.pdbx_strand_id
1 'polypeptide(L)'
;MKKVLSLPQDCPIEYKTHNDSLRDNCSYRNTDRMTDNFFQAVNPLWYIACDGGLIKLAMLTFWPNIMPYDYFGVWGQFIKNLAYNYHYLLVFIFWIAIFLHVFEAIVALRLCKKLHIDFTNTCRWFLQTLFLGYVSLGILRQYAAKKRRQS
;
A
#
# COMPACT_ATOMS: atom_id res chain seq x y z
N MET A 1 -22.43 -40.20 -23.84
CA MET A 1 -20.98 -39.88 -23.89
C MET A 1 -20.15 -40.49 -22.76
N LYS A 2 -20.61 -40.53 -21.49
CA LYS A 2 -19.80 -41.07 -20.36
C LYS A 2 -19.30 -42.52 -20.52
N LYS A 3 -20.09 -43.42 -21.14
CA LYS A 3 -19.72 -44.83 -21.35
C LYS A 3 -18.63 -45.07 -22.40
N VAL A 4 -18.44 -44.15 -23.35
CA VAL A 4 -17.44 -44.31 -24.44
C VAL A 4 -16.05 -43.85 -23.99
N LEU A 5 -15.98 -42.92 -23.03
CA LEU A 5 -14.74 -42.28 -22.59
C LEU A 5 -14.11 -42.93 -21.35
N SER A 6 -14.68 -44.02 -20.79
CA SER A 6 -14.13 -44.73 -19.60
C SER A 6 -13.74 -43.78 -18.46
N LEU A 7 -14.49 -42.69 -18.28
CA LEU A 7 -14.24 -41.69 -17.26
C LEU A 7 -14.67 -42.19 -15.87
N PRO A 8 -13.93 -41.88 -14.79
CA PRO A 8 -14.36 -42.14 -13.42
C PRO A 8 -15.76 -41.57 -13.16
N GLN A 9 -16.59 -42.29 -12.42
CA GLN A 9 -18.00 -41.94 -12.19
C GLN A 9 -18.18 -40.55 -11.52
N ASP A 10 -17.15 -40.09 -10.81
CA ASP A 10 -17.15 -38.87 -10.01
C ASP A 10 -16.68 -37.62 -10.77
N CYS A 11 -16.42 -37.70 -12.07
CA CYS A 11 -16.07 -36.53 -12.88
C CYS A 11 -17.36 -35.85 -13.41
N PRO A 12 -17.82 -34.73 -12.81
CA PRO A 12 -18.97 -33.99 -13.35
C PRO A 12 -18.61 -33.42 -14.71
N ILE A 13 -19.47 -33.65 -15.70
CA ILE A 13 -19.36 -33.06 -17.04
C ILE A 13 -20.42 -31.98 -17.12
N GLU A 14 -19.98 -30.72 -17.04
CA GLU A 14 -20.84 -29.54 -17.18
C GLU A 14 -20.83 -29.09 -18.64
N TYR A 15 -22.02 -28.97 -19.25
CA TYR A 15 -22.16 -28.43 -20.60
C TYR A 15 -22.35 -26.92 -20.52
N LYS A 16 -21.36 -26.14 -20.97
CA LYS A 16 -21.49 -24.71 -21.18
C LYS A 16 -21.79 -24.42 -22.64
N THR A 17 -22.72 -23.50 -22.90
CA THR A 17 -22.93 -23.03 -24.28
C THR A 17 -21.69 -22.25 -24.75
N HIS A 18 -21.48 -22.19 -26.07
CA HIS A 18 -20.37 -21.42 -26.63
C HIS A 18 -20.45 -19.93 -26.26
N ASN A 19 -21.65 -19.38 -26.10
CA ASN A 19 -21.83 -17.99 -25.70
C ASN A 19 -21.46 -17.77 -24.23
N ASP A 20 -21.77 -18.72 -23.35
CA ASP A 20 -21.41 -18.62 -21.92
C ASP A 20 -19.89 -18.69 -21.73
N SER A 21 -19.20 -19.59 -22.43
CA SER A 21 -17.73 -19.70 -22.34
C SER A 21 -17.02 -18.45 -22.90
N LEU A 22 -17.53 -17.86 -23.98
CA LEU A 22 -17.03 -16.58 -24.49
C LEU A 22 -17.23 -15.44 -23.48
N ARG A 23 -18.40 -15.39 -22.84
CA ARG A 23 -18.73 -14.36 -21.85
C ARG A 23 -17.83 -14.47 -20.62
N ASP A 24 -17.60 -15.69 -20.14
CA ASP A 24 -16.72 -15.97 -19.00
C ASP A 24 -15.26 -15.58 -19.32
N ASN A 25 -14.74 -15.98 -20.49
CA ASN A 25 -13.39 -15.61 -20.92
C ASN A 25 -13.22 -14.09 -21.07
N CYS A 26 -14.24 -13.40 -21.59
CA CYS A 26 -14.23 -11.94 -21.71
C CYS A 26 -14.23 -11.27 -20.33
N SER A 27 -15.08 -11.75 -19.42
CA SER A 27 -15.15 -11.27 -18.03
C SER A 27 -13.82 -11.42 -17.30
N TYR A 28 -13.18 -12.59 -17.43
CA TYR A 28 -11.89 -12.90 -16.81
C TYR A 28 -10.80 -11.95 -17.32
N ARG A 29 -10.65 -11.85 -18.65
CA ARG A 29 -9.67 -10.96 -19.30
C ARG A 29 -9.87 -9.49 -18.93
N ASN A 30 -11.12 -9.04 -18.78
CA ASN A 30 -11.41 -7.66 -18.40
C ASN A 30 -11.02 -7.39 -16.94
N THR A 31 -11.27 -8.36 -16.06
CA THR A 31 -10.87 -8.30 -14.65
C THR A 31 -9.34 -8.26 -14.51
N ASP A 32 -8.62 -9.06 -15.29
CA ASP A 32 -7.15 -9.04 -15.31
C ASP A 32 -6.61 -7.67 -15.76
N ARG A 33 -7.09 -7.14 -16.89
CA ARG A 33 -6.68 -5.80 -17.36
C ARG A 33 -6.98 -4.69 -16.35
N MET A 34 -8.11 -4.77 -15.66
CA MET A 34 -8.43 -3.81 -14.60
C MET A 34 -7.45 -3.94 -13.43
N THR A 35 -7.02 -5.16 -13.10
CA THR A 35 -6.04 -5.39 -12.03
C THR A 35 -4.65 -4.92 -12.41
N ASP A 36 -4.22 -5.14 -13.65
CA ASP A 36 -2.90 -4.74 -14.14
C ASP A 36 -2.72 -3.21 -14.09
N ASN A 37 -3.82 -2.48 -14.31
CA ASN A 37 -3.85 -1.02 -14.37
C ASN A 37 -4.30 -0.34 -13.07
N PHE A 38 -4.52 -1.09 -11.99
CA PHE A 38 -5.09 -0.51 -10.76
C PHE A 38 -4.08 0.40 -10.04
N PHE A 39 -4.40 1.68 -9.96
CA PHE A 39 -3.72 2.67 -9.13
C PHE A 39 -4.74 3.65 -8.56
N GLN A 40 -4.64 3.91 -7.26
CA GLN A 40 -5.51 4.87 -6.58
C GLN A 40 -4.67 5.79 -5.71
N ALA A 41 -4.71 7.08 -6.05
CA ALA A 41 -4.02 8.11 -5.29
C ALA A 41 -4.68 8.29 -3.91
N VAL A 42 -3.87 8.41 -2.86
CA VAL A 42 -4.35 8.82 -1.53
C VAL A 42 -4.74 10.31 -1.57
N ASN A 43 -5.68 10.72 -0.71
CA ASN A 43 -6.07 12.13 -0.58
C ASN A 43 -4.81 13.01 -0.28
N PRO A 44 -4.63 14.14 -0.99
CA PRO A 44 -3.48 15.05 -0.83
C PRO A 44 -3.26 15.53 0.62
N LEU A 45 -4.30 15.60 1.45
CA LEU A 45 -4.16 15.97 2.87
C LEU A 45 -3.27 15.01 3.65
N TRP A 46 -3.29 13.72 3.30
CA TRP A 46 -2.42 12.72 3.94
C TRP A 46 -0.96 12.89 3.54
N TYR A 47 -0.67 13.40 2.34
CA TYR A 47 0.70 13.74 1.96
C TYR A 47 1.25 14.85 2.85
N ILE A 48 0.46 15.90 3.09
CA ILE A 48 0.87 17.01 3.97
C ILE A 48 1.07 16.52 5.40
N ALA A 49 0.19 15.64 5.90
CA ALA A 49 0.29 15.10 7.26
C ALA A 49 1.50 14.18 7.45
N CYS A 50 1.68 13.18 6.57
CA CYS A 50 2.75 12.18 6.69
C CYS A 50 4.12 12.78 6.36
N ASP A 51 4.25 13.41 5.19
CA ASP A 51 5.52 13.98 4.73
C ASP A 51 5.90 15.20 5.56
N GLY A 52 4.95 16.10 5.84
CA GLY A 52 5.17 17.23 6.74
C GLY A 52 5.51 16.80 8.17
N GLY A 53 4.95 15.68 8.65
CA GLY A 53 5.31 15.10 9.94
C GLY A 53 6.74 14.59 9.98
N LEU A 54 7.16 13.84 8.96
CA LEU A 54 8.52 13.29 8.85
C LEU A 54 9.56 14.40 8.67
N ILE A 55 9.27 15.43 7.86
CA ILE A 55 10.13 16.61 7.69
C ILE A 55 10.27 17.36 9.01
N LYS A 56 9.17 17.62 9.73
CA LYS A 56 9.24 18.28 11.04
C LYS A 56 10.04 17.47 12.05
N LEU A 57 9.90 16.14 12.05
CA LEU A 57 10.70 15.25 12.88
C LEU A 57 12.18 15.31 12.51
N ALA A 58 12.52 15.35 11.22
CA ALA A 58 13.89 15.52 10.75
C ALA A 58 14.46 16.89 11.17
N MET A 59 13.70 17.97 10.99
CA MET A 59 14.09 19.30 11.45
C MET A 59 14.32 19.35 12.95
N LEU A 60 13.41 18.75 13.73
CA LEU A 60 13.54 18.69 15.19
C LEU A 60 14.78 17.89 15.62
N THR A 61 15.07 16.80 14.91
CA THR A 61 16.23 15.94 15.18
C THR A 61 17.53 16.63 14.80
N PHE A 62 17.69 17.09 13.55
CA PHE A 62 18.98 17.54 13.02
C PHE A 62 19.22 19.06 13.12
N TRP A 63 18.16 19.87 13.11
CA TRP A 63 18.22 21.34 13.21
C TRP A 63 17.27 21.89 14.27
N PRO A 64 17.40 21.47 15.54
CA PRO A 64 16.53 21.95 16.60
C PRO A 64 16.61 23.48 16.79
N ASN A 65 17.72 24.12 16.41
CA ASN A 65 17.90 25.57 16.58
C ASN A 65 17.03 26.43 15.64
N ILE A 66 16.57 25.87 14.52
CA ILE A 66 15.76 26.60 13.51
C ILE A 66 14.26 26.49 13.82
N MET A 67 13.86 25.56 14.69
CA MET A 67 12.47 25.33 15.03
C MET A 67 11.90 26.49 15.86
N PRO A 68 10.80 27.12 15.42
CA PRO A 68 10.22 28.25 16.12
C PRO A 68 9.29 27.74 17.23
N TYR A 69 9.89 27.28 18.35
CA TYR A 69 9.19 26.66 19.47
C TYR A 69 8.06 27.53 20.04
N ASP A 70 8.20 28.85 19.99
CA ASP A 70 7.24 29.79 20.58
C ASP A 70 5.85 29.75 19.91
N TYR A 71 5.77 29.35 18.64
CA TYR A 71 4.48 29.21 17.93
C TYR A 71 3.67 28.00 18.40
N PHE A 72 4.31 27.03 19.05
CA PHE A 72 3.65 25.82 19.57
C PHE A 72 3.08 26.02 20.98
N GLY A 73 3.25 27.20 21.59
CA GLY A 73 2.76 27.51 22.93
C GLY A 73 3.29 26.53 23.98
N VAL A 74 2.40 25.97 24.80
CA VAL A 74 2.76 25.01 25.86
C VAL A 74 3.48 23.77 25.31
N TRP A 75 3.13 23.33 24.10
CA TRP A 75 3.80 22.21 23.44
C TRP A 75 5.21 22.55 22.97
N GLY A 76 5.49 23.83 22.72
CA GLY A 76 6.81 24.31 22.31
C GLY A 76 7.88 24.01 23.34
N GLN A 77 7.59 24.28 24.61
CA GLN A 77 8.54 24.01 25.71
C GLN A 77 8.79 22.51 25.88
N PHE A 78 7.74 21.69 25.73
CA PHE A 78 7.86 20.23 25.75
C PHE A 78 8.73 19.70 24.60
N ILE A 79 8.45 20.14 23.37
CA ILE A 79 9.20 19.75 22.17
C ILE A 79 10.66 20.21 22.26
N LYS A 80 10.92 21.41 22.78
CA LYS A 80 12.26 21.93 23.05
C LYS A 80 13.00 21.07 24.07
N ASN A 81 12.35 20.74 25.19
CA ASN A 81 12.91 19.85 26.19
C ASN A 81 13.24 18.47 25.61
N LEU A 82 12.35 17.93 24.78
CA LEU A 82 12.56 16.66 24.07
C LEU A 82 13.76 16.75 23.11
N ALA A 83 13.89 17.85 22.37
CA ALA A 83 14.98 18.06 21.42
C ALA A 83 16.37 18.13 22.07
N TYR A 84 16.49 18.87 23.17
CA TYR A 84 17.80 19.09 23.80
C TYR A 84 18.14 18.03 24.86
N ASN A 85 17.17 17.51 25.62
CA ASN A 85 17.45 16.54 26.69
C ASN A 85 17.26 15.07 26.26
N TYR A 86 16.48 14.81 25.20
CA TYR A 86 16.19 13.47 24.71
C TYR A 86 16.51 13.31 23.22
N HIS A 87 17.59 13.95 22.75
CA HIS A 87 18.00 13.90 21.35
C HIS A 87 18.15 12.47 20.80
N TYR A 88 18.74 11.55 21.58
CA TYR A 88 18.86 10.14 21.18
C TYR A 88 17.50 9.46 20.93
N LEU A 89 16.47 9.82 21.68
CA LEU A 89 15.11 9.33 21.47
C LEU A 89 14.56 9.80 20.12
N LEU A 90 14.78 11.07 19.77
CA LEU A 90 14.32 11.62 18.49
C LEU A 90 15.03 10.97 17.30
N VAL A 91 16.35 10.79 17.38
CA VAL A 91 17.13 10.06 16.37
C VAL A 91 16.58 8.63 16.23
N PHE A 92 16.31 7.96 17.34
CA PHE A 92 15.72 6.61 17.32
C PHE A 92 14.35 6.58 16.65
N ILE A 93 13.43 7.47 17.03
CA ILE A 93 12.08 7.57 16.43
C ILE A 93 12.18 7.89 14.94
N PHE A 94 13.08 8.79 14.54
CA PHE A 94 13.31 9.12 13.14
C PHE A 94 13.73 7.90 12.32
N TRP A 95 14.72 7.15 12.79
CA TRP A 95 15.15 5.92 12.11
C TRP A 95 14.04 4.87 12.06
N ILE A 96 13.30 4.67 13.16
CA ILE A 96 12.14 3.76 13.18
C ILE A 96 11.09 4.17 12.15
N ALA A 97 10.80 5.47 12.01
CA ALA A 97 9.86 5.97 11.00
C ALA A 97 10.37 5.64 9.59
N ILE A 98 11.65 5.91 9.29
CA ILE A 98 12.24 5.55 7.99
C ILE A 98 12.15 4.05 7.74
N PHE A 99 12.50 3.21 8.71
CA PHE A 99 12.39 1.75 8.57
C PHE A 99 10.96 1.28 8.33
N LEU A 100 9.97 1.88 9.01
CA LEU A 100 8.56 1.56 8.84
C LEU A 100 8.09 1.87 7.41
N HIS A 101 8.40 3.07 6.90
CA HIS A 101 8.06 3.47 5.53
C HIS A 101 8.70 2.54 4.48
N VAL A 102 9.98 2.18 4.66
CA VAL A 102 10.68 1.23 3.77
C VAL A 102 10.04 -0.15 3.84
N PHE A 103 9.74 -0.64 5.04
CA PHE A 103 9.09 -1.94 5.23
C PHE A 103 7.72 -1.99 4.55
N GLU A 104 6.90 -0.96 4.73
CA GLU A 104 5.58 -0.85 4.10
C GLU A 104 5.67 -0.80 2.57
N ALA A 105 6.65 -0.08 2.03
CA ALA A 105 6.91 -0.03 0.60
C ALA A 105 7.31 -1.41 0.03
N ILE A 106 8.12 -2.19 0.76
CA ILE A 106 8.46 -3.57 0.39
C ILE A 106 7.22 -4.47 0.41
N VAL A 107 6.35 -4.32 1.41
CA VAL A 107 5.09 -5.08 1.48
C VAL A 107 4.18 -4.72 0.30
N ALA A 108 4.09 -3.44 -0.08
CA ALA A 108 3.34 -3.01 -1.25
C ALA A 108 3.88 -3.67 -2.54
N LEU A 109 5.20 -3.68 -2.76
CA LEU A 109 5.81 -4.38 -3.90
C LEU A 109 5.45 -5.86 -3.95
N ARG A 110 5.56 -6.56 -2.81
CA ARG A 110 5.19 -7.98 -2.72
C ARG A 110 3.71 -8.20 -3.01
N LEU A 111 2.85 -7.28 -2.60
CA LEU A 111 1.41 -7.37 -2.83
C LEU A 111 1.06 -7.08 -4.29
N CYS A 112 1.65 -6.05 -4.91
CA CYS A 112 1.52 -5.78 -6.34
C CYS A 112 1.94 -6.98 -7.20
N LYS A 113 3.07 -7.62 -6.85
CA LYS A 113 3.54 -8.84 -7.53
C LYS A 113 2.53 -10.00 -7.40
N LYS A 114 1.90 -10.18 -6.24
CA LYS A 114 0.85 -11.21 -6.04
C LYS A 114 -0.43 -10.89 -6.80
N LEU A 115 -0.71 -9.62 -7.07
CA LEU A 115 -1.90 -9.18 -7.80
C LEU A 115 -1.70 -9.12 -9.32
N HIS A 116 -0.48 -9.39 -9.80
CA HIS A 116 -0.06 -9.26 -11.19
C HIS A 116 -0.20 -7.83 -11.75
N ILE A 117 -0.07 -6.81 -10.89
CA ILE A 117 -0.12 -5.41 -11.31
C ILE A 117 1.08 -5.09 -12.24
N ASP A 118 0.88 -4.27 -13.27
CA ASP A 118 1.94 -3.84 -14.18
C ASP A 118 3.10 -3.16 -13.43
N PHE A 119 4.29 -3.21 -14.01
CA PHE A 119 5.50 -2.63 -13.42
C PHE A 119 5.35 -1.12 -13.17
N THR A 120 4.71 -0.40 -14.10
CA THR A 120 4.52 1.06 -14.00
C THR A 120 3.69 1.41 -12.77
N ASN A 121 2.55 0.73 -12.59
CA ASN A 121 1.66 0.96 -11.45
C ASN A 121 2.26 0.42 -10.16
N THR A 122 3.02 -0.68 -10.21
CA THR A 122 3.79 -1.20 -9.07
C THR A 122 4.80 -0.17 -8.57
N CYS A 123 5.51 0.51 -9.48
CA CYS A 123 6.43 1.58 -9.12
C CYS A 123 5.70 2.76 -8.47
N ARG A 124 4.54 3.16 -9.00
CA ARG A 124 3.70 4.20 -8.38
C ARG A 124 3.22 3.80 -6.99
N TRP A 125 2.77 2.55 -6.79
CA TRP A 125 2.39 2.04 -5.47
C TRP A 125 3.55 2.00 -4.48
N PHE A 126 4.74 1.63 -4.94
CA PHE A 126 5.95 1.65 -4.13
C PHE A 126 6.30 3.08 -3.69
N LEU A 127 6.38 4.02 -4.63
CA LEU A 127 6.69 5.41 -4.34
C LEU A 127 5.64 6.02 -3.41
N GLN A 128 4.36 5.84 -3.73
CA GLN A 128 3.27 6.33 -2.89
C GLN A 128 3.36 5.77 -1.47
N THR A 129 3.64 4.47 -1.31
CA THR A 129 3.75 3.84 0.02
C THR A 129 5.03 4.25 0.74
N LEU A 130 6.12 4.56 0.03
CA LEU A 130 7.33 5.09 0.65
C LEU A 130 7.09 6.46 1.31
N PHE A 131 6.26 7.32 0.70
CA PHE A 131 5.97 8.66 1.26
C PHE A 131 4.79 8.66 2.24
N LEU A 132 3.72 7.89 2.00
CA LEU A 132 2.51 7.87 2.83
C LEU A 132 2.49 6.77 3.89
N GLY A 133 3.30 5.73 3.72
CA GLY A 133 3.30 4.56 4.57
C GLY A 133 1.97 3.80 4.56
N TYR A 134 1.48 3.50 5.76
CA TYR A 134 0.33 2.62 6.03
C TYR A 134 -0.93 2.96 5.25
N VAL A 135 -1.23 4.24 5.03
CA VAL A 135 -2.48 4.67 4.38
C VAL A 135 -2.55 4.17 2.94
N SER A 136 -1.43 4.27 2.20
CA SER A 136 -1.33 3.75 0.84
C SER A 136 -1.45 2.22 0.82
N LEU A 137 -0.73 1.55 1.72
CA LEU A 137 -0.77 0.09 1.82
C LEU A 137 -2.19 -0.41 2.20
N GLY A 138 -2.93 0.34 2.99
CA GLY A 138 -4.31 0.04 3.38
C GLY A 138 -5.25 -0.05 2.19
N ILE A 139 -5.17 0.89 1.24
CA ILE A 139 -5.99 0.86 0.01
C ILE A 139 -5.66 -0.38 -0.82
N LEU A 140 -4.37 -0.66 -1.02
CA LEU A 140 -3.92 -1.82 -1.79
C LEU A 140 -4.35 -3.15 -1.12
N ARG A 141 -4.30 -3.23 0.21
CA ARG A 141 -4.78 -4.39 0.97
C ARG A 141 -6.28 -4.59 0.86
N GLN A 142 -7.08 -3.52 0.91
CA GLN A 142 -8.53 -3.60 0.72
C GLN A 142 -8.87 -4.08 -0.69
N TYR A 143 -8.17 -3.58 -1.69
CA TYR A 143 -8.30 -4.05 -3.07
C TYR A 143 -7.97 -5.54 -3.21
N ALA A 144 -6.82 -5.97 -2.67
CA ALA A 144 -6.42 -7.37 -2.66
C ALA A 144 -7.43 -8.28 -1.94
N ALA A 145 -7.99 -7.82 -0.81
CA ALA A 145 -9.02 -8.56 -0.08
C ALA A 145 -10.33 -8.68 -0.87
N LYS A 146 -10.72 -7.63 -1.59
CA LYS A 146 -11.89 -7.66 -2.49
C LYS A 146 -11.70 -8.66 -3.62
N LYS A 147 -10.53 -8.67 -4.27
CA LYS A 147 -10.19 -9.64 -5.34
C LYS A 147 -10.28 -11.09 -4.84
N ARG A 148 -9.74 -11.38 -3.65
CA ARG A 148 -9.82 -12.73 -3.06
C ARG A 148 -11.23 -13.23 -2.73
N ARG A 149 -12.20 -12.33 -2.53
CA ARG A 149 -13.60 -12.72 -2.27
C ARG A 149 -14.39 -13.00 -3.55
N GLN A 150 -13.86 -12.58 -4.70
CA GLN A 150 -14.50 -12.72 -6.01
C GLN A 150 -13.96 -13.89 -6.83
N SER A 151 -12.85 -14.51 -6.39
CA SER A 151 -12.28 -15.75 -6.91
C SER A 151 -12.79 -16.96 -6.13
#